data_AF-A0A256BDP1-F1
#
_entry.id   AF-A0A256BDP1-F1
#
_cell.length_a   1.000
_cell.length_b   1.000
_cell.length_c   1.000
_cell.angle_alpha   90.00
_cell.angle_beta   90.00
_cell.angle_gamma   90.00
#
_symmetry.space_group_name_H-M   'P 1'
#
loop_
_entity.id
_entity.type
_entity.pdbx_description
1 polymer ?
#
loop_
_entity_poly.entity_id
_entity_poly.type
_entity_poly.pdbx_seq_one_letter_code
_entity_poly.pdbx_strand_id
1 'polypeptide(L)'
;MSFNHLNPLRFLNKGIIRTVNKLQTSIFTIPILIVILICSLQIFGLFQLLELKFLDTLFQLRTSEGLESRIVMVTFDDRDIARVGKWPFPDDVVAKLIAKVKVGNPRIIGLDVYRNLPVEPGFDELKQIFQSTPNLIVAEKFVNPSVLPPPYIDYKNQVGFVDTVVDQDGTVRRGLLSIEKPNGEIIYSFSTKIALNYLVSEDITPQISSDKDQTVVLGKSRFSPLSSHQTGYGSTDNGGYQILLNYRCQTECFQEVSMTNVLDGKYPQNLFKNRIVLIGSTAESLRDFFFSPYGKIPGVHIHANLISQIINGAIDNRPFLQTYPKWLEGIWVILWASIGVSGISGFLRGSNLGKSQFIIGILTFLVISTLGLGLISYSSFLFSFWLPIFPALFSFLLSSLISIIQLGEKFRYASNIDELTQIANRRYFDRFLMKNFQTKQDLSVIICDVDHFKLYNDSYGHQSGDTCLQQVAQAINKSVRSGELAGRYGGEEFAVILPHTDYESALVVAERIVTNVRNLNIPHKSSKTNNVVTLSCGVACMTAEDSSSLDLLIKADRALYQAKEQGRNRVVGYSK
;
A
#
# COMPACT_ATOMS: atom_id res chain seq x y z
N MET A 1 -19.53 -49.33 -2.62
CA MET A 1 -20.02 -48.27 -1.72
C MET A 1 -19.41 -46.95 -2.19
N SER A 2 -20.24 -46.12 -2.83
CA SER A 2 -19.81 -44.90 -3.52
C SER A 2 -19.77 -43.72 -2.55
N PHE A 3 -18.62 -43.05 -2.48
CA PHE A 3 -18.45 -41.76 -1.81
C PHE A 3 -19.21 -40.67 -2.59
N ASN A 4 -20.33 -40.20 -2.03
CA ASN A 4 -20.99 -38.97 -2.48
C ASN A 4 -20.55 -37.81 -1.60
N HIS A 5 -19.81 -36.89 -2.23
CA HIS A 5 -19.43 -35.60 -1.71
C HIS A 5 -20.66 -34.77 -1.28
N LEU A 6 -20.70 -34.41 0.01
CA LEU A 6 -21.41 -33.24 0.51
C LEU A 6 -20.76 -31.99 -0.10
N ASN A 7 -21.51 -31.28 -0.94
CA ASN A 7 -21.14 -29.97 -1.48
C ASN A 7 -21.75 -28.88 -0.57
N PRO A 8 -20.98 -28.20 0.29
CA PRO A 8 -21.51 -27.41 1.41
C PRO A 8 -22.14 -26.06 1.02
N LEU A 9 -22.24 -25.73 -0.28
CA LEU A 9 -22.74 -24.43 -0.76
C LEU A 9 -24.25 -24.40 -1.06
N ARG A 10 -25.01 -25.47 -0.77
CA ARG A 10 -26.44 -25.55 -1.11
C ARG A 10 -27.42 -24.83 -0.16
N PHE A 11 -26.93 -24.20 0.91
CA PHE A 11 -27.77 -23.59 1.96
C PHE A 11 -27.56 -22.08 2.20
N LEU A 12 -27.13 -21.32 1.19
CA LEU A 12 -27.15 -19.85 1.30
C LEU A 12 -28.54 -19.31 0.91
N ASN A 13 -29.30 -18.95 1.93
CA ASN A 13 -30.63 -18.32 1.87
C ASN A 13 -30.61 -17.15 0.87
N LYS A 14 -31.59 -17.08 -0.07
CA LYS A 14 -31.69 -16.01 -1.10
C LYS A 14 -31.66 -14.60 -0.49
N GLY A 15 -32.10 -14.45 0.76
CA GLY A 15 -31.98 -13.21 1.54
C GLY A 15 -30.53 -12.85 1.88
N ILE A 16 -29.71 -13.82 2.29
CA ILE A 16 -28.28 -13.62 2.60
C ILE A 16 -27.51 -13.29 1.32
N ILE A 17 -27.78 -13.97 0.20
CA ILE A 17 -27.15 -13.65 -1.10
C ILE A 17 -27.53 -12.24 -1.58
N ARG A 18 -28.80 -11.82 -1.41
CA ARG A 18 -29.22 -10.43 -1.70
C ARG A 18 -28.57 -9.41 -0.77
N THR A 19 -28.44 -9.70 0.51
CA THR A 19 -27.80 -8.82 1.50
C THR A 19 -26.30 -8.73 1.25
N VAL A 20 -25.63 -9.83 0.93
CA VAL A 20 -24.22 -9.89 0.53
C VAL A 20 -24.00 -9.14 -0.79
N ASN A 21 -24.87 -9.28 -1.79
CA ASN A 21 -24.78 -8.52 -3.03
C ASN A 21 -25.05 -7.02 -2.82
N LYS A 22 -26.00 -6.64 -1.95
CA LYS A 22 -26.22 -5.23 -1.56
C LYS A 22 -25.02 -4.65 -0.81
N LEU A 23 -24.45 -5.42 0.12
CA LEU A 23 -23.24 -5.06 0.86
C LEU A 23 -22.03 -4.96 -0.07
N GLN A 24 -21.87 -5.84 -1.06
CA GLN A 24 -20.80 -5.78 -2.06
C GLN A 24 -20.91 -4.56 -2.97
N THR A 25 -22.12 -4.05 -3.23
CA THR A 25 -22.33 -2.85 -4.06
C THR A 25 -22.29 -1.51 -3.30
N SER A 26 -22.13 -1.53 -1.97
CA SER A 26 -22.15 -0.31 -1.17
C SER A 26 -20.79 0.39 -1.21
N ILE A 27 -20.79 1.67 -1.62
CA ILE A 27 -19.60 2.55 -1.65
C ILE A 27 -18.90 2.62 -0.28
N PHE A 28 -19.62 2.30 0.80
CA PHE A 28 -19.15 2.42 2.18
C PHE A 28 -18.56 1.13 2.78
N THR A 29 -18.93 -0.05 2.28
CA THR A 29 -18.48 -1.33 2.88
C THR A 29 -17.08 -1.73 2.45
N ILE A 30 -16.75 -1.50 1.17
CA ILE A 30 -15.43 -1.84 0.60
C ILE A 30 -14.31 -1.09 1.33
N PRO A 31 -14.38 0.25 1.54
CA PRO A 31 -13.33 0.96 2.26
C PRO A 31 -13.12 0.42 3.69
N ILE A 32 -14.20 0.09 4.42
CA ILE A 32 -14.12 -0.41 5.79
C ILE A 32 -13.38 -1.76 5.83
N LEU A 33 -13.73 -2.70 4.96
CA LEU A 33 -13.07 -4.02 4.91
C LEU A 33 -11.60 -3.91 4.52
N ILE A 34 -11.27 -3.02 3.57
CA ILE A 34 -9.89 -2.77 3.16
C ILE A 34 -9.10 -2.19 4.33
N VAL A 35 -9.67 -1.26 5.09
CA VAL A 35 -8.97 -0.65 6.23
C VAL A 35 -8.67 -1.68 7.29
N ILE A 36 -9.63 -2.56 7.62
CA ILE A 36 -9.39 -3.68 8.55
C ILE A 36 -8.23 -4.55 8.05
N LEU A 37 -8.22 -4.90 6.76
CA LEU A 37 -7.15 -5.70 6.15
C LEU A 37 -5.80 -4.98 6.23
N ILE A 38 -5.71 -3.73 5.76
CA ILE A 38 -4.47 -2.95 5.71
C ILE A 38 -3.91 -2.71 7.11
N CYS A 39 -4.75 -2.29 8.07
CA CYS A 39 -4.34 -2.14 9.47
C CYS A 39 -3.85 -3.47 10.06
N SER A 40 -4.46 -4.60 9.71
CA SER A 40 -4.00 -5.93 10.15
C SER A 40 -2.62 -6.25 9.59
N LEU A 41 -2.40 -6.06 8.28
CA LEU A 41 -1.10 -6.26 7.64
C LEU A 41 -0.02 -5.37 8.24
N GLN A 42 -0.41 -4.16 8.66
CA GLN A 42 0.50 -3.21 9.29
C GLN A 42 0.91 -3.63 10.71
N ILE A 43 0.03 -4.26 11.49
CA ILE A 43 0.39 -4.84 12.79
C ILE A 43 1.52 -5.88 12.63
N PHE A 44 1.51 -6.64 11.53
CA PHE A 44 2.57 -7.59 11.19
C PHE A 44 3.82 -6.95 10.55
N GLY A 45 3.86 -5.62 10.41
CA GLY A 45 5.01 -4.90 9.88
C GLY A 45 5.23 -5.05 8.36
N LEU A 46 4.22 -5.51 7.60
CA LEU A 46 4.37 -5.85 6.17
C LEU A 46 4.87 -4.67 5.32
N PHE A 47 4.46 -3.44 5.67
CA PHE A 47 4.85 -2.23 4.94
C PHE A 47 6.12 -1.57 5.48
N GLN A 48 6.63 -1.97 6.64
CA GLN A 48 7.66 -1.21 7.37
C GLN A 48 8.94 -1.01 6.53
N LEU A 49 9.47 -2.07 5.91
CA LEU A 49 10.67 -1.97 5.08
C LEU A 49 10.48 -1.05 3.88
N LEU A 50 9.31 -1.10 3.25
CA LEU A 50 8.98 -0.23 2.11
C LEU A 50 8.88 1.23 2.56
N GLU A 51 8.23 1.50 3.70
CA GLU A 51 8.12 2.83 4.27
C GLU A 51 9.48 3.45 4.62
N LEU A 52 10.37 2.66 5.22
CA LEU A 52 11.71 3.11 5.58
C LEU A 52 12.55 3.43 4.35
N LYS A 53 12.47 2.61 3.29
CA LYS A 53 13.15 2.89 2.02
C LYS A 53 12.58 4.10 1.29
N PHE A 54 11.27 4.31 1.38
CA PHE A 54 10.67 5.51 0.84
C PHE A 54 11.08 6.75 1.64
N LEU A 55 11.13 6.68 2.97
CA LEU A 55 11.68 7.75 3.80
C LEU A 55 13.12 8.11 3.40
N ASP A 56 13.96 7.11 3.11
CA ASP A 56 15.32 7.38 2.60
C ASP A 56 15.29 8.15 1.28
N THR A 57 14.37 7.79 0.39
CA THR A 57 14.18 8.50 -0.89
C THR A 57 13.75 9.95 -0.66
N LEU A 58 12.89 10.22 0.34
CA LEU A 58 12.49 11.59 0.68
C LEU A 58 13.69 12.43 1.15
N PHE A 59 14.61 11.85 1.94
CA PHE A 59 15.86 12.52 2.32
C PHE A 59 16.75 12.83 1.10
N GLN A 60 16.87 11.89 0.16
CA GLN A 60 17.67 12.05 -1.05
C GLN A 60 17.10 13.11 -2.01
N LEU A 61 15.77 13.27 -2.06
CA LEU A 61 15.11 14.29 -2.86
C LEU A 61 15.19 15.69 -2.24
N ARG A 62 15.34 15.76 -0.91
CA ARG A 62 15.42 17.03 -0.20
C ARG A 62 16.73 17.76 -0.50
N THR A 63 16.62 19.05 -0.79
CA THR A 63 17.78 19.94 -0.97
C THR A 63 18.57 20.08 0.34
N SER A 64 19.89 20.20 0.24
CA SER A 64 20.77 20.44 1.40
C SER A 64 20.35 21.68 2.19
N GLU A 65 20.35 21.59 3.52
CA GLU A 65 20.06 22.73 4.41
C GLU A 65 21.28 23.67 4.60
N GLY A 66 22.36 23.45 3.85
CA GLY A 66 23.60 24.22 3.93
C GLY A 66 24.52 23.82 5.09
N LEU A 67 25.66 24.51 5.19
CA LEU A 67 26.73 24.24 6.15
C LEU A 67 26.31 24.55 7.61
N GLU A 68 26.58 23.63 8.54
CA GLU A 68 26.45 23.87 9.98
C GLU A 68 27.69 24.61 10.49
N SER A 69 27.53 25.89 10.85
CA SER A 69 28.66 26.75 11.22
C SER A 69 29.13 26.57 12.66
N ARG A 70 28.35 25.94 13.55
CA ARG A 70 28.71 25.72 14.96
C ARG A 70 29.54 24.46 15.19
N ILE A 71 29.62 23.56 14.22
CA ILE A 71 30.31 22.27 14.34
C ILE A 71 31.47 22.24 13.34
N VAL A 72 32.67 21.93 13.84
CA VAL A 72 33.84 21.62 13.03
C VAL A 72 34.27 20.20 13.34
N MET A 73 34.59 19.43 12.32
CA MET A 73 35.07 18.07 12.47
C MET A 73 36.58 18.03 12.26
N VAL A 74 37.28 17.37 13.17
CA VAL A 74 38.70 17.02 13.05
C VAL A 74 38.77 15.53 12.79
N THR A 75 38.89 15.15 11.52
CA THR A 75 38.79 13.75 11.09
C THR A 75 40.16 13.14 10.87
N PHE A 76 40.29 11.82 11.04
CA PHE A 76 41.49 11.08 10.65
C PHE A 76 41.13 9.84 9.85
N ASP A 77 41.89 9.60 8.78
CA ASP A 77 41.70 8.47 7.87
C ASP A 77 42.90 7.50 7.87
N ASP A 78 42.89 6.51 6.98
CA ASP A 78 43.97 5.52 6.86
C ASP A 78 45.34 6.14 6.54
N ARG A 79 45.39 7.32 5.91
CA ARG A 79 46.63 8.05 5.61
C ARG A 79 47.20 8.69 6.87
N ASP A 80 46.33 9.22 7.73
CA ASP A 80 46.72 9.71 9.04
C ASP A 80 47.27 8.57 9.91
N ILE A 81 46.60 7.40 9.89
CA ILE A 81 47.06 6.19 10.57
C ILE A 81 48.43 5.75 10.06
N ALA A 82 48.62 5.69 8.74
CA ALA A 82 49.89 5.35 8.13
C ALA A 82 51.00 6.35 8.46
N ARG A 83 50.69 7.65 8.55
CA ARG A 83 51.65 8.71 8.90
C ARG A 83 52.14 8.59 10.34
N VAL A 84 51.26 8.21 11.28
CA VAL A 84 51.66 7.93 12.67
C VAL A 84 52.36 6.58 12.78
N GLY A 85 51.97 5.61 11.95
CA GLY A 85 52.58 4.28 11.86
C GLY A 85 51.99 3.25 12.83
N LYS A 86 50.97 3.59 13.62
CA LYS A 86 50.33 2.69 14.59
C LYS A 86 48.88 3.09 14.88
N TRP A 87 48.03 2.08 15.09
CA TRP A 87 46.69 2.20 15.67
C TRP A 87 46.51 1.20 16.84
N PRO A 88 45.86 1.55 17.96
CA PRO A 88 45.42 2.89 18.35
C PRO A 88 46.56 3.92 18.37
N PHE A 89 46.27 5.19 18.09
CA PHE A 89 47.28 6.25 18.18
C PHE A 89 47.89 6.30 19.59
N PRO A 90 49.22 6.49 19.69
CA PRO A 90 49.87 6.82 20.96
C PRO A 90 49.20 8.00 21.68
N ASP A 91 49.23 7.98 23.00
CA ASP A 91 48.58 8.95 23.86
C ASP A 91 49.17 10.35 23.69
N ASP A 92 50.46 10.47 23.39
CA ASP A 92 51.12 11.76 23.11
C ASP A 92 50.55 12.45 21.86
N VAL A 93 50.20 11.69 20.81
CA VAL A 93 49.60 12.21 19.58
C VAL A 93 48.22 12.79 19.86
N VAL A 94 47.40 12.07 20.65
CA VAL A 94 46.06 12.52 21.04
C VAL A 94 46.14 13.73 21.97
N ALA A 95 47.07 13.72 22.93
CA ALA A 95 47.31 14.83 23.83
C ALA A 95 47.71 16.10 23.06
N LYS A 96 48.63 15.98 22.10
CA LYS A 96 49.05 17.08 21.19
C LYS A 96 47.88 17.60 20.36
N LEU A 97 47.06 16.71 19.81
CA LEU A 97 45.89 17.09 19.03
C LEU A 97 44.90 17.92 19.86
N ILE A 98 44.51 17.41 21.03
CA ILE A 98 43.57 18.09 21.92
C ILE A 98 44.18 19.41 22.41
N ALA A 99 45.46 19.45 22.75
CA ALA A 99 46.15 20.68 23.14
C ALA A 99 46.08 21.75 22.04
N LYS A 100 46.30 21.38 20.77
CA LYS A 100 46.18 22.32 19.63
C LYS A 100 44.75 22.80 19.40
N VAL A 101 43.78 21.90 19.49
CA VAL A 101 42.36 22.27 19.40
C VAL A 101 41.97 23.22 20.54
N LYS A 102 42.41 22.94 21.77
CA LYS A 102 42.14 23.72 22.98
C LYS A 102 42.65 25.16 22.88
N VAL A 103 43.81 25.40 22.25
CA VAL A 103 44.34 26.76 21.99
C VAL A 103 43.35 27.62 21.19
N GLY A 104 42.55 27.00 20.31
CA GLY A 104 41.52 27.69 19.54
C GLY A 104 40.29 28.13 20.35
N ASN A 105 40.25 27.86 21.66
CA ASN A 105 39.14 28.14 22.57
C ASN A 105 37.77 27.63 22.05
N PRO A 106 37.65 26.31 21.82
CA PRO A 106 36.38 25.70 21.45
C PRO A 106 35.42 25.74 22.62
N ARG A 107 34.13 25.75 22.31
CA ARG A 107 33.09 25.70 23.34
C ARG A 107 33.05 24.31 23.97
N ILE A 108 33.02 23.27 23.13
CA ILE A 108 33.02 21.86 23.53
C ILE A 108 33.94 21.08 22.59
N ILE A 109 34.66 20.10 23.13
CA ILE A 109 35.45 19.14 22.34
C ILE A 109 34.83 17.76 22.55
N GLY A 110 34.43 17.08 21.48
CA GLY A 110 34.03 15.67 21.51
C GLY A 110 35.14 14.79 20.97
N LEU A 111 35.58 13.79 21.73
CA LEU A 111 36.53 12.78 21.29
C LEU A 111 35.83 11.44 21.09
N ASP A 112 35.52 11.13 19.84
CA ASP A 112 34.94 9.87 19.39
C ASP A 112 36.05 8.83 19.12
N VAL A 113 36.83 8.56 20.16
CA VAL A 113 37.92 7.58 20.14
C VAL A 113 38.02 6.94 21.52
N TYR A 114 37.97 5.61 21.59
CA TYR A 114 38.09 4.90 22.85
C TYR A 114 39.49 5.04 23.47
N ARG A 115 39.55 5.39 24.75
CA ARG A 115 40.78 5.58 25.54
C ARG A 115 40.68 4.94 26.92
N ASN A 116 40.27 3.68 26.96
CA ASN A 116 40.10 2.91 28.20
C ASN A 116 41.43 2.42 28.79
N LEU A 117 42.43 2.16 27.94
CA LEU A 117 43.77 1.67 28.32
C LEU A 117 44.86 2.65 27.86
N PRO A 118 45.99 2.74 28.58
CA PRO A 118 47.16 3.50 28.15
C PRO A 118 47.71 3.00 26.80
N VAL A 119 48.12 3.92 25.94
CA VAL A 119 48.80 3.64 24.67
C VAL A 119 50.09 4.44 24.61
N GLU A 120 51.17 3.87 25.14
CA GLU A 120 52.47 4.56 25.20
C GLU A 120 53.06 4.90 23.81
N PRO A 121 53.84 5.99 23.71
CA PRO A 121 54.17 6.95 24.78
C PRO A 121 53.07 8.00 25.04
N GLY A 122 53.08 8.60 26.23
CA GLY A 122 52.40 9.88 26.49
C GLY A 122 51.17 9.81 27.41
N PHE A 123 51.05 8.75 28.21
CA PHE A 123 49.89 8.51 29.05
C PHE A 123 49.67 9.63 30.09
N ASP A 124 50.74 10.09 30.74
CA ASP A 124 50.66 11.12 31.77
C ASP A 124 50.24 12.48 31.19
N GLU A 125 50.74 12.83 30.00
CA GLU A 125 50.35 14.05 29.28
C GLU A 125 48.86 13.99 28.87
N LEU A 126 48.39 12.85 28.35
CA LEU A 126 47.00 12.68 27.98
C LEU A 126 46.08 12.78 29.20
N LYS A 127 46.46 12.12 30.30
CA LYS A 127 45.74 12.19 31.58
C LYS A 127 45.62 13.63 32.07
N GLN A 128 46.72 14.39 32.05
CA GLN A 128 46.71 15.80 32.43
C GLN A 128 45.84 16.64 31.50
N ILE A 129 45.86 16.38 30.19
CA ILE A 129 44.99 17.06 29.23
C ILE A 129 43.52 16.78 29.50
N PHE A 130 43.15 15.54 29.82
CA PHE A 130 41.75 15.16 30.11
C PHE A 130 41.25 15.86 31.38
N GLN A 131 42.07 15.90 32.43
CA GLN A 131 41.74 16.55 33.71
C GLN A 131 41.70 18.07 33.60
N SER A 132 42.57 18.68 32.78
CA SER A 132 42.66 20.14 32.62
C SER A 132 41.68 20.72 31.59
N THR A 133 40.85 19.89 30.96
CA THR A 133 39.96 20.28 29.85
C THR A 133 38.51 19.89 30.18
N PRO A 134 37.81 20.63 31.06
CA PRO A 134 36.48 20.25 31.55
C PRO A 134 35.39 20.23 30.46
N ASN A 135 35.62 20.91 29.34
CA ASN A 135 34.73 20.92 28.18
C ASN A 135 35.04 19.81 27.15
N LEU A 136 35.90 18.83 27.50
CA LEU A 136 36.14 17.62 26.73
C LEU A 136 35.13 16.54 27.12
N ILE A 137 34.46 15.97 26.12
CA ILE A 137 33.58 14.81 26.23
C ILE A 137 34.25 13.62 25.53
N VAL A 138 34.31 12.48 26.20
CA VAL A 138 34.95 11.25 25.73
C VAL A 138 33.90 10.16 25.50
N ALA A 139 34.09 9.39 24.44
CA ALA A 139 33.24 8.26 24.09
C ALA A 139 33.41 7.07 25.05
N GLU A 140 32.28 6.49 25.49
CA GLU A 140 32.20 5.12 25.98
C GLU A 140 31.36 4.26 25.03
N LYS A 141 31.56 2.94 25.06
CA LYS A 141 30.63 2.00 24.42
C LYS A 141 29.91 1.22 25.49
N PHE A 142 28.59 1.37 25.57
CA PHE A 142 27.79 0.79 26.63
C PHE A 142 27.33 -0.63 26.30
N VAL A 143 26.91 -0.90 25.06
CA VAL A 143 26.39 -2.21 24.64
C VAL A 143 27.53 -3.14 24.22
N ASN A 144 27.37 -4.44 24.51
CA ASN A 144 28.41 -5.45 24.31
C ASN A 144 28.92 -5.56 22.84
N PRO A 145 30.25 -5.67 22.63
CA PRO A 145 31.30 -5.55 23.65
C PRO A 145 31.41 -4.10 24.16
N SER A 146 31.32 -3.93 25.48
CA SER A 146 31.41 -2.62 26.12
C SER A 146 32.85 -2.15 26.22
N VAL A 147 33.05 -0.84 26.14
CA VAL A 147 34.35 -0.18 26.28
C VAL A 147 34.19 0.94 27.29
N LEU A 148 34.79 0.75 28.46
CA LEU A 148 34.74 1.73 29.55
C LEU A 148 35.46 3.03 29.15
N PRO A 149 35.06 4.18 29.69
CA PRO A 149 35.85 5.41 29.53
C PRO A 149 37.15 5.34 30.36
N PRO A 150 38.09 6.28 30.14
CA PRO A 150 39.25 6.42 30.99
C PRO A 150 38.86 6.65 32.47
N PRO A 151 39.47 5.93 33.44
CA PRO A 151 39.03 5.94 34.85
C PRO A 151 39.36 7.23 35.61
N TYR A 152 40.12 8.15 34.99
CA TYR A 152 40.63 9.38 35.60
C TYR A 152 39.90 10.66 35.14
N ILE A 153 38.75 10.50 34.49
CA ILE A 153 37.89 11.59 34.00
C ILE A 153 36.63 11.73 34.86
N ASP A 154 36.00 12.91 34.88
CA ASP A 154 34.69 13.08 35.51
C ASP A 154 33.61 12.37 34.67
N TYR A 155 33.27 11.14 35.06
CA TYR A 155 32.27 10.32 34.37
C TYR A 155 30.95 11.07 34.16
N LYS A 156 30.48 11.83 35.16
CA LYS A 156 29.18 12.47 35.11
C LYS A 156 29.15 13.60 34.09
N ASN A 157 30.24 14.34 33.92
CA ASN A 157 30.25 15.55 33.10
C ASN A 157 30.96 15.39 31.75
N GLN A 158 31.91 14.46 31.64
CA GLN A 158 32.82 14.32 30.51
C GLN A 158 32.67 12.99 29.74
N VAL A 159 31.70 12.14 30.07
CA VAL A 159 31.48 10.87 29.35
C VAL A 159 30.08 10.85 28.72
N GLY A 160 30.00 10.28 27.52
CA GLY A 160 28.74 9.90 26.89
C GLY A 160 28.91 8.68 25.99
N PHE A 161 27.88 7.85 25.89
CA PHE A 161 27.94 6.60 25.12
C PHE A 161 27.74 6.83 23.61
N VAL A 162 28.43 6.08 22.76
CA VAL A 162 28.35 6.21 21.29
C VAL A 162 27.45 5.19 20.61
N ASP A 163 26.79 4.33 21.39
CA ASP A 163 25.88 3.31 20.88
C ASP A 163 24.82 3.89 19.94
N THR A 164 24.71 3.27 18.77
CA THR A 164 23.82 3.70 17.69
C THR A 164 22.76 2.64 17.46
N VAL A 165 21.51 3.09 17.26
CA VAL A 165 20.39 2.20 16.98
C VAL A 165 20.28 1.97 15.48
N VAL A 166 20.50 0.73 15.06
CA VAL A 166 20.50 0.31 13.65
C VAL A 166 19.18 -0.39 13.34
N ASP A 167 18.53 0.01 12.26
CA ASP A 167 17.31 -0.68 11.77
C ASP A 167 17.66 -2.05 11.16
N GLN A 168 16.65 -2.89 10.93
CA GLN A 168 16.82 -4.24 10.40
C GLN A 168 17.57 -4.28 9.05
N ASP A 169 17.52 -3.19 8.28
CA ASP A 169 18.21 -3.06 6.99
C ASP A 169 19.61 -2.46 7.11
N GLY A 170 20.16 -2.33 8.32
CA GLY A 170 21.50 -1.80 8.56
C GLY A 170 21.59 -0.27 8.56
N THR A 171 20.48 0.44 8.37
CA THR A 171 20.46 1.91 8.26
C THR A 171 20.11 2.55 9.60
N VAL A 172 20.81 3.62 9.92
CA VAL A 172 20.59 4.42 11.11
C VAL A 172 19.62 5.54 10.76
N ARG A 173 18.43 5.47 11.35
CA ARG A 173 17.37 6.50 11.21
C ARG A 173 16.88 7.01 12.56
N ARG A 174 17.37 6.42 13.64
CA ARG A 174 16.99 6.71 15.03
C ARG A 174 18.21 7.15 15.82
N GLY A 175 18.07 8.25 16.54
CA GLY A 175 19.08 8.78 17.44
C GLY A 175 18.74 8.38 18.87
N LEU A 176 19.65 7.66 19.53
CA LEU A 176 19.54 7.32 20.94
C LEU A 176 20.09 8.50 21.77
N LEU A 177 19.21 9.17 22.53
CA LEU A 177 19.58 10.36 23.31
C LEU A 177 20.05 10.02 24.71
N SER A 178 19.40 9.04 25.35
CA SER A 178 19.73 8.59 26.68
C SER A 178 19.28 7.16 26.93
N ILE A 179 19.84 6.55 27.97
CA ILE A 179 19.39 5.27 28.52
C ILE A 179 19.18 5.44 30.02
N GLU A 180 18.20 4.72 30.55
CA GLU A 180 17.97 4.63 31.99
C GLU A 180 18.57 3.32 32.50
N LYS A 181 19.51 3.43 33.44
CA LYS A 181 20.06 2.26 34.13
C LYS A 181 19.00 1.66 35.08
N PRO A 182 19.13 0.39 35.48
CA PRO A 182 18.21 -0.24 36.45
C PRO A 182 18.09 0.48 37.80
N ASN A 183 19.06 1.32 38.16
CA ASN A 183 19.05 2.15 39.37
C ASN A 183 18.35 3.51 39.19
N GLY A 184 17.74 3.78 38.01
CA GLY A 184 17.09 5.05 37.67
C GLY A 184 18.03 6.15 37.19
N GLU A 185 19.34 5.89 37.09
CA GLU A 185 20.31 6.87 36.60
C GLU A 185 20.18 7.01 35.07
N ILE A 186 19.97 8.24 34.60
CA ILE A 186 19.95 8.56 33.18
C ILE A 186 21.38 8.83 32.70
N ILE A 187 21.84 8.04 31.73
CA ILE A 187 23.08 8.30 30.99
C ILE A 187 22.71 8.93 29.65
N TYR A 188 23.43 9.95 29.25
CA TYR A 188 23.25 10.59 27.95
C TYR A 188 24.21 10.04 26.91
N SER A 189 23.74 9.96 25.66
CA SER A 189 24.63 9.64 24.54
C SER A 189 25.67 10.74 24.35
N PHE A 190 26.78 10.38 23.72
CA PHE A 190 27.89 11.26 23.38
C PHE A 190 27.41 12.54 22.68
N SER A 191 26.55 12.39 21.66
CA SER A 191 25.95 13.52 20.94
C SER A 191 25.09 14.40 21.84
N THR A 192 24.22 13.79 22.66
CA THR A 192 23.35 14.54 23.58
C THR A 192 24.17 15.29 24.61
N LYS A 193 25.21 14.66 25.17
CA LYS A 193 26.11 15.26 26.15
C LYS A 193 26.83 16.49 25.60
N ILE A 194 27.35 16.39 24.38
CA ILE A 194 27.99 17.50 23.68
C ILE A 194 26.99 18.64 23.45
N ALA A 195 25.80 18.31 22.94
CA ALA A 195 24.78 19.31 22.63
C ALA A 195 24.28 20.04 23.89
N LEU A 196 23.98 19.30 24.97
CA LEU A 196 23.53 19.89 26.23
C LEU A 196 24.60 20.81 26.83
N ASN A 197 25.88 20.38 26.88
CA ASN A 197 26.96 21.20 27.41
C ASN A 197 27.22 22.46 26.56
N TYR A 198 27.03 22.39 25.24
CA TYR A 198 27.07 23.59 24.38
C TYR A 198 25.94 24.58 24.74
N LEU A 199 24.73 24.05 24.95
CA LEU A 199 23.51 24.83 25.20
C LEU A 199 23.47 25.49 26.59
N VAL A 200 24.18 24.95 27.59
CA VAL A 200 24.25 25.57 28.94
C VAL A 200 24.67 27.04 28.86
N SER A 201 25.63 27.35 28.01
CA SER A 201 26.11 28.72 27.82
C SER A 201 25.25 29.60 26.91
N GLU A 202 24.12 29.06 26.43
CA GLU A 202 23.00 29.81 25.84
C GLU A 202 21.84 29.91 26.85
N ASP A 203 22.07 29.59 28.12
CA ASP A 203 21.08 29.50 29.20
C ASP A 203 19.94 28.50 28.90
N ILE A 204 20.21 27.49 28.07
CA ILE A 204 19.26 26.45 27.69
C ILE A 204 19.60 25.15 28.42
N THR A 205 18.68 24.71 29.29
CA THR A 205 18.75 23.43 30.00
C THR A 205 17.51 22.58 29.74
N PRO A 206 17.61 21.24 29.77
CA PRO A 206 16.47 20.37 29.54
C PRO A 206 15.48 20.48 30.69
N GLN A 207 14.22 20.75 30.36
CA GLN A 207 13.10 20.78 31.29
C GLN A 207 12.21 19.57 31.02
N ILE A 208 12.11 18.67 31.99
CA ILE A 208 11.22 17.52 31.88
C ILE A 208 9.80 18.02 32.08
N SER A 209 8.94 17.84 31.08
CA SER A 209 7.52 18.12 31.24
C SER A 209 6.92 17.15 32.25
N SER A 210 6.13 17.64 33.18
CA SER A 210 5.42 16.87 34.21
C SER A 210 4.32 15.94 33.65
N ASP A 211 4.13 15.91 32.34
CA ASP A 211 3.15 15.06 31.66
C ASP A 211 3.60 13.60 31.52
N LYS A 212 2.62 12.71 31.40
CA LYS A 212 2.80 11.25 31.23
C LYS A 212 3.64 10.84 30.01
N ASP A 213 3.89 11.75 29.08
CA ASP A 213 4.47 11.46 27.76
C ASP A 213 6.01 11.61 27.71
N GLN A 214 6.70 11.74 28.85
CA GLN A 214 8.17 11.87 28.95
C GLN A 214 8.77 12.93 27.99
N THR A 215 7.99 13.96 27.66
CA THR A 215 8.42 14.97 26.69
C THR A 215 9.43 15.90 27.34
N VAL A 216 10.59 16.06 26.70
CA VAL A 216 11.65 16.96 27.15
C VAL A 216 11.57 18.26 26.37
N VAL A 217 11.44 19.38 27.08
CA VAL A 217 11.52 20.72 26.50
C VAL A 217 12.96 21.19 26.57
N LEU A 218 13.52 21.62 25.43
CA LEU A 218 14.88 22.14 25.36
C LEU A 218 14.89 23.38 24.45
N GLY A 219 15.06 24.54 25.07
CA GLY A 219 14.96 25.83 24.39
C GLY A 219 13.58 26.01 23.76
N LYS A 220 13.55 26.22 22.44
CA LYS A 220 12.30 26.39 21.66
C LYS A 220 11.64 25.07 21.27
N SER A 221 12.31 23.94 21.45
CA SER A 221 11.88 22.66 20.90
C SER A 221 11.34 21.68 21.95
N ARG A 222 10.49 20.77 21.48
CA ARG A 222 9.92 19.66 22.26
C ARG A 222 10.41 18.34 21.67
N PHE A 223 10.99 17.51 22.52
CA PHE A 223 11.44 16.17 22.21
C PHE A 223 10.42 15.20 22.79
N SER A 224 9.83 14.39 21.93
CA SER A 224 8.94 13.30 22.35
C SER A 224 9.60 12.00 21.91
N PRO A 225 9.69 10.99 22.79
CA PRO A 225 10.34 9.74 22.46
C PRO A 225 9.51 8.98 21.42
N LEU A 226 10.18 8.16 20.62
CA LEU A 226 9.50 7.22 19.72
C LEU A 226 8.72 6.19 20.53
N SER A 227 7.43 6.06 20.24
CA SER A 227 6.55 5.09 20.90
C SER A 227 6.08 4.01 19.93
N SER A 228 5.77 2.82 20.46
CA SER A 228 5.24 1.69 19.69
C SER A 228 3.84 1.93 19.08
N HIS A 229 3.19 3.04 19.46
CA HIS A 229 1.88 3.47 18.99
C HIS A 229 1.92 4.52 17.87
N GLN A 230 3.13 4.95 17.48
CA GLN A 230 3.35 5.86 16.37
C GLN A 230 3.50 5.12 15.03
N THR A 231 3.30 5.85 13.95
CA THR A 231 3.38 5.32 12.58
C THR A 231 4.81 5.12 12.08
N GLY A 232 4.97 4.27 11.06
CA GLY A 232 6.24 4.06 10.37
C GLY A 232 7.22 3.09 11.05
N TYR A 233 7.19 2.97 12.38
CA TYR A 233 7.92 1.94 13.13
C TYR A 233 6.96 0.93 13.79
N GLY A 234 7.26 -0.36 13.63
CA GLY A 234 6.54 -1.46 14.29
C GLY A 234 6.68 -1.44 15.82
N SER A 235 5.99 -2.34 16.51
CA SER A 235 6.01 -2.46 17.98
C SER A 235 7.32 -3.00 18.57
N THR A 236 8.45 -2.81 17.89
CA THR A 236 9.77 -3.23 18.38
C THR A 236 10.14 -2.45 19.65
N ASP A 237 10.85 -3.12 20.56
CA ASP A 237 11.36 -2.54 21.79
C ASP A 237 12.18 -1.26 21.47
N ASN A 238 11.77 -0.14 22.06
CA ASN A 238 12.33 1.19 21.80
C ASN A 238 13.39 1.61 22.82
N GLY A 239 13.92 0.65 23.61
CA GLY A 239 14.88 0.86 24.71
C GLY A 239 15.68 2.18 24.69
N GLY A 240 15.62 2.91 25.81
CA GLY A 240 16.18 4.25 25.94
C GLY A 240 15.32 5.34 25.29
N TYR A 241 15.80 6.58 25.33
CA TYR A 241 15.10 7.73 24.78
C TYR A 241 15.51 7.93 23.32
N GLN A 242 14.68 7.47 22.38
CA GLN A 242 14.97 7.50 20.95
C GLN A 242 14.13 8.56 20.22
N ILE A 243 14.73 9.22 19.23
CA ILE A 243 14.04 10.12 18.29
C ILE A 243 14.37 9.77 16.84
N LEU A 244 13.56 10.22 15.88
CA LEU A 244 13.94 10.15 14.47
C LEU A 244 15.08 11.13 14.16
N LEU A 245 16.07 10.65 13.42
CA LEU A 245 17.12 11.50 12.87
C LEU A 245 16.59 12.26 11.66
N ASN A 246 16.66 13.57 11.74
CA ASN A 246 16.43 14.48 10.64
C ASN A 246 17.78 14.91 10.05
N TYR A 247 18.40 14.01 9.28
CA TYR A 247 19.73 14.20 8.69
C TYR A 247 19.82 15.48 7.87
N ARG A 248 20.71 16.40 8.23
CA ARG A 248 20.94 17.62 7.44
C ARG A 248 21.61 17.29 6.10
N CYS A 249 22.54 16.33 6.11
CA CYS A 249 23.28 15.87 4.94
C CYS A 249 23.95 14.51 5.21
N GLN A 250 24.68 14.00 4.20
CA GLN A 250 25.61 12.89 4.37
C GLN A 250 26.93 13.36 5.04
N THR A 251 27.78 14.12 4.34
CA THR A 251 29.08 14.59 4.88
C THR A 251 29.35 16.08 4.61
N GLU A 252 28.89 16.62 3.48
CA GLU A 252 29.28 17.95 2.97
C GLU A 252 28.78 19.16 3.77
N CYS A 253 27.93 18.95 4.79
CA CYS A 253 27.37 20.03 5.60
C CYS A 253 28.18 20.37 6.86
N PHE A 254 29.33 19.73 7.07
CA PHE A 254 30.24 20.05 8.16
C PHE A 254 31.58 20.53 7.64
N GLN A 255 32.14 21.54 8.30
CA GLN A 255 33.48 21.99 8.00
C GLN A 255 34.49 20.97 8.57
N GLU A 256 35.27 20.33 7.70
CA GLU A 256 36.25 19.32 8.10
C GLU A 256 37.70 19.82 7.98
N VAL A 257 38.55 19.34 8.88
CA VAL A 257 40.02 19.47 8.81
C VAL A 257 40.65 18.14 9.23
N SER A 258 41.68 17.68 8.52
CA SER A 258 42.34 16.43 8.91
C SER A 258 43.15 16.60 10.20
N MET A 259 43.26 15.53 11.00
CA MET A 259 44.08 15.48 12.20
C MET A 259 45.51 15.91 11.89
N THR A 260 46.08 15.41 10.80
CA THR A 260 47.40 15.81 10.33
C THR A 260 47.53 17.32 10.12
N ASN A 261 46.55 17.96 9.48
CA ASN A 261 46.60 19.42 9.27
C ASN A 261 46.52 20.18 10.59
N VAL A 262 45.75 19.69 11.57
CA VAL A 262 45.73 20.27 12.92
C VAL A 262 47.09 20.11 13.60
N LEU A 263 47.67 18.91 13.58
CA LEU A 263 48.99 18.63 14.13
C LEU A 263 50.11 19.43 13.45
N ASP A 264 50.01 19.71 12.16
CA ASP A 264 50.95 20.54 11.42
C ASP A 264 50.69 22.04 11.58
N GLY A 265 49.56 22.46 12.18
CA GLY A 265 49.17 23.87 12.28
C GLY A 265 48.65 24.49 10.98
N LYS A 266 48.23 23.67 10.01
CA LYS A 266 47.74 24.06 8.68
C LYS A 266 46.22 24.23 8.67
N TYR A 267 45.71 25.21 9.41
CA TYR A 267 44.28 25.52 9.45
C TYR A 267 44.05 27.00 9.83
N PRO A 268 42.88 27.59 9.53
CA PRO A 268 42.55 28.95 9.94
C PRO A 268 42.55 29.10 11.47
N GLN A 269 43.21 30.13 12.00
CA GLN A 269 43.37 30.31 13.46
C GLN A 269 42.04 30.46 14.23
N ASN A 270 40.99 30.94 13.56
CA ASN A 270 39.65 31.10 14.13
C ASN A 270 38.76 29.86 13.96
N LEU A 271 39.26 28.76 13.37
CA LEU A 271 38.46 27.61 12.99
C LEU A 271 37.67 27.00 14.17
N PHE A 272 38.29 26.91 15.34
CA PHE A 272 37.69 26.24 16.50
C PHE A 272 36.96 27.19 17.47
N LYS A 273 37.12 28.50 17.30
CA LYS A 273 36.69 29.50 18.29
C LYS A 273 35.18 29.48 18.51
N ASN A 274 34.77 29.27 19.77
CA ASN A 274 33.36 29.21 20.20
C ASN A 274 32.51 28.15 19.47
N ARG A 275 33.14 27.14 18.89
CA ARG A 275 32.47 26.05 18.16
C ARG A 275 32.56 24.73 18.90
N ILE A 276 31.75 23.78 18.49
CA ILE A 276 31.91 22.37 18.82
C ILE A 276 32.98 21.80 17.91
N VAL A 277 33.98 21.15 18.49
CA VAL A 277 35.00 20.43 17.75
C VAL A 277 34.81 18.94 17.96
N LEU A 278 34.44 18.22 16.91
CA LEU A 278 34.21 16.78 16.97
C LEU A 278 35.41 16.06 16.34
N ILE A 279 36.15 15.30 17.14
CA ILE A 279 37.31 14.53 16.72
C ILE A 279 36.88 13.08 16.55
N GLY A 280 37.07 12.48 15.36
CA GLY A 280 36.69 11.09 15.13
C GLY A 280 37.24 10.50 13.83
N SER A 281 37.01 9.20 13.64
CA SER A 281 37.55 8.44 12.52
C SER A 281 36.71 8.57 11.25
N THR A 282 37.38 8.65 10.11
CA THR A 282 36.83 8.38 8.77
C THR A 282 37.61 7.26 8.05
N ALA A 283 38.50 6.55 8.76
CA ALA A 283 39.33 5.47 8.24
C ALA A 283 38.53 4.19 7.95
N GLU A 284 38.65 3.63 6.74
CA GLU A 284 37.95 2.41 6.34
C GLU A 284 38.45 1.18 7.11
N SER A 285 39.74 1.14 7.48
CA SER A 285 40.32 0.04 8.26
C SER A 285 39.68 -0.14 9.64
N LEU A 286 39.14 0.93 10.22
CA LEU A 286 38.55 0.91 11.56
C LEU A 286 37.09 0.42 11.57
N ARG A 287 36.47 0.30 10.40
CA ARG A 287 35.10 -0.25 10.21
C ARG A 287 34.02 0.45 11.05
N ASP A 288 34.22 1.71 11.39
CA ASP A 288 33.21 2.55 12.06
C ASP A 288 32.30 3.26 11.04
N PHE A 289 31.58 2.45 10.26
CA PHE A 289 30.67 2.92 9.23
C PHE A 289 29.30 2.30 9.38
N PHE A 290 28.29 3.10 9.08
CA PHE A 290 26.90 2.71 9.09
C PHE A 290 26.24 3.09 7.76
N PHE A 291 25.03 2.61 7.52
CA PHE A 291 24.19 3.17 6.46
C PHE A 291 23.33 4.31 7.02
N SER A 292 23.12 5.33 6.20
CA SER A 292 22.17 6.43 6.42
C SER A 292 21.19 6.49 5.25
N PRO A 293 20.16 7.35 5.31
CA PRO A 293 19.31 7.65 4.16
C PRO A 293 20.07 8.02 2.87
N TYR A 294 21.29 8.55 2.98
CA TYR A 294 22.15 8.92 1.84
C TYR A 294 23.16 7.84 1.43
N GLY A 295 23.17 6.69 2.12
CA GLY A 295 24.14 5.61 1.92
C GLY A 295 25.18 5.52 3.04
N LYS A 296 26.35 4.92 2.75
CA LYS A 296 27.42 4.67 3.75
C LYS A 296 27.94 5.99 4.35
N ILE A 297 28.08 6.04 5.67
CA ILE A 297 28.50 7.22 6.43
C ILE A 297 29.39 6.80 7.62
N PRO A 298 30.46 7.56 7.96
CA PRO A 298 31.22 7.33 9.19
C PRO A 298 30.39 7.58 10.46
N GLY A 299 30.69 6.86 11.55
CA GLY A 299 30.00 7.01 12.85
C GLY A 299 30.03 8.45 13.37
N VAL A 300 31.20 9.10 13.30
CA VAL A 300 31.39 10.49 13.72
C VAL A 300 30.46 11.48 13.00
N HIS A 301 30.09 11.24 11.74
CA HIS A 301 29.15 12.09 10.99
C HIS A 301 27.69 11.88 11.42
N ILE A 302 27.33 10.70 11.92
CA ILE A 302 26.02 10.47 12.55
C ILE A 302 25.93 11.30 13.83
N HIS A 303 27.00 11.28 14.65
CA HIS A 303 27.08 12.11 15.85
C HIS A 303 26.99 13.59 15.52
N ALA A 304 27.68 14.07 14.47
CA ALA A 304 27.60 15.46 14.02
C ALA A 304 26.17 15.86 13.59
N ASN A 305 25.48 15.00 12.83
CA ASN A 305 24.08 15.22 12.43
C ASN A 305 23.15 15.29 13.64
N LEU A 306 23.31 14.39 14.61
CA LEU A 306 22.48 14.39 15.82
C LEU A 306 22.74 15.61 16.70
N ILE A 307 24.00 16.01 16.91
CA ILE A 307 24.37 17.23 17.63
C ILE A 307 23.75 18.46 16.93
N SER A 308 23.90 18.55 15.59
CA SER A 308 23.30 19.62 14.80
C SER A 308 21.79 19.65 14.98
N GLN A 309 21.10 18.51 14.89
CA GLN A 309 19.66 18.41 15.10
C GLN A 309 19.23 18.95 16.47
N ILE A 310 19.89 18.53 17.56
CA ILE A 310 19.53 18.95 18.93
C ILE A 310 19.72 20.47 19.10
N ILE A 311 20.87 21.01 18.67
CA ILE A 311 21.20 22.43 18.87
C ILE A 311 20.33 23.34 18.00
N ASN A 312 20.14 22.99 16.72
CA ASN A 312 19.26 23.77 15.84
C ASN A 312 17.81 23.72 16.30
N GLY A 313 17.35 22.58 16.85
CA GLY A 313 16.05 22.51 17.47
C GLY A 313 15.95 23.47 18.65
N ALA A 314 16.92 23.42 19.57
CA ALA A 314 16.91 24.22 20.79
C ALA A 314 17.00 25.74 20.53
N ILE A 315 17.90 26.16 19.64
CA ILE A 315 18.22 27.58 19.39
C ILE A 315 17.38 28.16 18.24
N ASP A 316 17.36 27.46 17.10
CA ASP A 316 16.83 27.97 15.83
C ASP A 316 15.38 27.52 15.56
N ASN A 317 14.80 26.71 16.45
CA ASN A 317 13.48 26.09 16.28
C ASN A 317 13.39 25.22 15.00
N ARG A 318 14.49 24.54 14.63
CA ARG A 318 14.49 23.56 13.54
C ARG A 318 13.55 22.40 13.90
N PRO A 319 12.51 22.12 13.10
CA PRO A 319 11.53 21.09 13.44
C PRO A 319 12.12 19.69 13.33
N PHE A 320 11.82 18.85 14.32
CA PHE A 320 12.15 17.42 14.28
C PHE A 320 11.20 16.66 13.39
N LEU A 321 11.68 15.56 12.81
CA LEU A 321 10.84 14.66 12.05
C LEU A 321 9.85 13.97 13.00
N GLN A 322 8.57 14.25 12.82
CA GLN A 322 7.48 13.74 13.64
C GLN A 322 6.73 12.62 12.93
N THR A 323 6.31 11.66 13.74
CA THR A 323 5.32 10.64 13.40
C THR A 323 3.97 11.03 13.98
N TYR A 324 2.91 10.33 13.57
CA TYR A 324 1.56 10.53 14.13
C TYR A 324 1.03 9.26 14.79
N PRO A 325 -0.03 9.36 15.60
CA PRO A 325 -0.72 8.20 16.15
C PRO A 325 -1.30 7.26 15.07
N LYS A 326 -1.21 5.95 15.28
CA LYS A 326 -1.75 4.92 14.36
C LYS A 326 -3.24 5.10 13.98
N TRP A 327 -4.07 5.72 14.83
CA TRP A 327 -5.48 5.96 14.48
C TRP A 327 -5.66 6.98 13.35
N LEU A 328 -4.80 7.99 13.25
CA LEU A 328 -4.80 8.95 12.14
C LEU A 328 -4.41 8.26 10.83
N GLU A 329 -3.56 7.23 10.90
CA GLU A 329 -3.25 6.38 9.74
C GLU A 329 -4.48 5.63 9.24
N GLY A 330 -5.29 5.08 10.15
CA GLY A 330 -6.55 4.44 9.79
C GLY A 330 -7.46 5.38 9.01
N ILE A 331 -7.57 6.65 9.43
CA ILE A 331 -8.33 7.69 8.71
C ILE A 331 -7.73 7.94 7.32
N TRP A 332 -6.40 8.03 7.22
CA TRP A 332 -5.69 8.21 5.96
C TRP A 332 -5.94 7.06 4.98
N VAL A 333 -5.90 5.81 5.46
CA VAL A 333 -6.20 4.61 4.69
C VAL A 333 -7.67 4.59 4.21
N ILE A 334 -8.63 4.97 5.08
CA ILE A 334 -10.05 5.10 4.73
C ILE A 334 -10.24 6.12 3.62
N LEU A 335 -9.60 7.29 3.73
CA LEU A 335 -9.71 8.36 2.75
C LEU A 335 -9.28 7.88 1.35
N TRP A 336 -8.10 7.27 1.25
CA TRP A 336 -7.56 6.78 -0.03
C TRP A 336 -8.33 5.59 -0.59
N ALA A 337 -8.80 4.68 0.26
CA ALA A 337 -9.70 3.62 -0.17
C ALA A 337 -11.00 4.21 -0.75
N SER A 338 -11.56 5.24 -0.12
CA SER A 338 -12.78 5.92 -0.55
C SER A 338 -12.59 6.69 -1.86
N ILE A 339 -11.43 7.32 -2.07
CA ILE A 339 -11.04 7.95 -3.34
C ILE A 339 -11.03 6.92 -4.47
N GLY A 340 -10.42 5.74 -4.25
CA GLY A 340 -10.41 4.67 -5.25
C GLY A 340 -11.81 4.18 -5.64
N VAL A 341 -12.68 3.91 -4.66
CA VAL A 341 -14.06 3.48 -4.93
C VAL A 341 -14.87 4.56 -5.64
N SER A 342 -14.81 5.80 -5.13
CA SER A 342 -15.60 6.92 -5.65
C SER A 342 -15.14 7.35 -7.03
N GLY A 343 -13.83 7.36 -7.28
CA GLY A 343 -13.25 7.69 -8.58
C GLY A 343 -13.70 6.71 -9.66
N ILE A 344 -13.50 5.40 -9.44
CA ILE A 344 -13.94 4.36 -10.38
C ILE A 344 -15.47 4.38 -10.58
N SER A 345 -16.24 4.60 -9.50
CA SER A 345 -17.70 4.71 -9.58
C SER A 345 -18.17 6.00 -10.28
N GLY A 346 -17.36 7.06 -10.29
CA GLY A 346 -17.66 8.31 -11.00
C GLY A 346 -17.63 8.15 -12.51
N PHE A 347 -16.67 7.37 -13.04
CA PHE A 347 -16.57 7.08 -14.47
C PHE A 347 -17.81 6.38 -15.06
N LEU A 348 -18.57 5.68 -14.22
CA LEU A 348 -19.86 5.07 -14.57
C LEU A 348 -20.99 6.09 -14.78
N ARG A 349 -21.03 7.17 -13.99
CA ARG A 349 -22.17 8.10 -13.93
C ARG A 349 -22.07 9.22 -14.96
N GLY A 350 -20.86 9.58 -15.37
CA GLY A 350 -20.61 10.80 -16.13
C GLY A 350 -20.29 10.61 -17.61
N SER A 351 -20.31 9.39 -18.16
CA SER A 351 -19.54 9.15 -19.38
C SER A 351 -20.27 8.30 -20.44
N ASN A 352 -20.72 8.94 -21.52
CA ASN A 352 -21.01 8.31 -22.81
C ASN A 352 -19.70 8.02 -23.58
N LEU A 353 -18.66 7.58 -22.86
CA LEU A 353 -17.33 7.41 -23.44
C LEU A 353 -17.21 6.09 -24.19
N GLY A 354 -16.51 6.11 -25.31
CA GLY A 354 -16.09 4.89 -25.98
C GLY A 354 -15.16 4.05 -25.07
N LYS A 355 -15.10 2.74 -25.31
CA LYS A 355 -14.29 1.80 -24.47
C LYS A 355 -12.84 2.27 -24.28
N SER A 356 -12.20 2.79 -25.31
CA SER A 356 -10.82 3.26 -25.25
C SER A 356 -10.67 4.50 -24.36
N GLN A 357 -11.59 5.46 -24.45
CA GLN A 357 -11.58 6.67 -23.61
C GLN A 357 -11.85 6.33 -22.15
N PHE A 358 -12.71 5.34 -21.90
CA PHE A 358 -12.98 4.83 -20.55
C PHE A 358 -11.72 4.25 -19.89
N ILE A 359 -10.97 3.41 -20.63
CA ILE A 359 -9.73 2.81 -20.14
C ILE A 359 -8.66 3.89 -19.89
N ILE A 360 -8.48 4.83 -20.82
CA ILE A 360 -7.54 5.94 -20.66
C ILE A 360 -7.90 6.80 -19.45
N GLY A 361 -9.19 7.06 -19.23
CA GLY A 361 -9.68 7.81 -18.07
C GLY A 361 -9.30 7.15 -16.75
N ILE A 362 -9.53 5.83 -16.62
CA ILE A 362 -9.13 5.08 -15.41
C ILE A 362 -7.61 5.12 -15.21
N LEU A 363 -6.83 4.84 -16.26
CA LEU A 363 -5.37 4.83 -16.15
C LEU A 363 -4.83 6.21 -15.73
N THR A 364 -5.36 7.27 -16.35
CA THR A 364 -5.01 8.65 -16.00
C THR A 364 -5.37 8.96 -14.56
N PHE A 365 -6.56 8.55 -14.09
CA PHE A 365 -6.97 8.73 -12.70
C PHE A 365 -6.02 8.02 -11.73
N LEU A 366 -5.69 6.74 -11.98
CA LEU A 366 -4.78 5.98 -11.12
C LEU A 366 -3.40 6.64 -11.03
N VAL A 367 -2.84 7.05 -12.17
CA VAL A 367 -1.52 7.70 -12.22
C VAL A 367 -1.52 9.03 -11.49
N ILE A 368 -2.50 9.91 -11.76
CA ILE A 368 -2.58 11.22 -11.11
C ILE A 368 -2.77 11.07 -9.59
N SER A 369 -3.63 10.15 -9.16
CA SER A 369 -3.85 9.88 -7.73
C SER A 369 -2.60 9.35 -7.03
N THR A 370 -1.86 8.42 -7.64
CA THR A 370 -0.60 7.91 -7.08
C THR A 370 0.48 8.99 -7.00
N LEU A 371 0.63 9.81 -8.05
CA LEU A 371 1.56 10.94 -8.03
C LEU A 371 1.17 11.99 -6.99
N GLY A 372 -0.12 12.28 -6.87
CA GLY A 372 -0.65 13.18 -5.86
C GLY A 372 -0.38 12.69 -4.43
N LEU A 373 -0.56 11.39 -4.18
CA LEU A 373 -0.22 10.77 -2.90
C LEU A 373 1.28 10.94 -2.57
N GLY A 374 2.17 10.67 -3.54
CA GLY A 374 3.60 10.88 -3.39
C GLY A 374 3.96 12.34 -3.10
N LEU A 375 3.34 13.28 -3.81
CA LEU A 375 3.54 14.72 -3.60
C LEU A 375 3.07 15.17 -2.21
N ILE A 376 1.94 14.66 -1.71
CA ILE A 376 1.44 14.96 -0.36
C ILE A 376 2.41 14.42 0.70
N SER A 377 2.90 13.19 0.55
CA SER A 377 3.87 12.61 1.48
C SER A 377 5.20 13.39 1.48
N TYR A 378 5.72 13.74 0.31
CA TYR A 378 6.93 14.56 0.20
C TYR A 378 6.75 15.97 0.80
N SER A 379 5.62 16.63 0.51
CA SER A 379 5.31 17.94 1.07
C SER A 379 5.22 17.89 2.60
N SER A 380 4.52 16.88 3.13
CA SER A 380 4.44 16.61 4.57
C SER A 380 5.83 16.43 5.20
N PHE A 381 6.71 15.68 4.54
CA PHE A 381 8.08 15.47 4.99
C PHE A 381 8.91 16.77 5.04
N LEU A 382 8.73 17.68 4.07
CA LEU A 382 9.37 19.00 4.11
C LEU A 382 8.88 19.86 5.29
N PHE A 383 7.66 19.64 5.77
CA PHE A 383 7.14 20.21 7.02
C PHE A 383 7.50 19.36 8.26
N SER A 384 8.46 18.44 8.13
CA SER A 384 8.91 17.52 9.17
C SER A 384 7.84 16.58 9.72
N PHE A 385 6.83 16.22 8.91
CA PHE A 385 5.87 15.17 9.24
C PHE A 385 6.06 13.98 8.29
N TRP A 386 6.47 12.83 8.83
CA TRP A 386 6.60 11.62 8.03
C TRP A 386 5.24 10.95 7.84
N LEU A 387 4.73 10.96 6.60
CA LEU A 387 3.45 10.37 6.20
C LEU A 387 3.65 9.07 5.40
N PRO A 388 3.52 7.88 6.04
CA PRO A 388 3.48 6.59 5.37
C PRO A 388 2.62 6.55 4.11
N ILE A 389 3.21 6.04 3.03
CA ILE A 389 2.62 6.04 1.70
C ILE A 389 2.00 4.70 1.31
N PHE A 390 2.59 3.58 1.71
CA PHE A 390 2.23 2.26 1.23
C PHE A 390 0.88 1.76 1.74
N PRO A 391 0.49 1.92 3.02
CA PRO A 391 -0.86 1.59 3.47
C PRO A 391 -1.94 2.31 2.66
N ALA A 392 -1.76 3.61 2.40
CA ALA A 392 -2.69 4.42 1.60
C ALA A 392 -2.67 4.03 0.11
N LEU A 393 -1.48 3.79 -0.46
CA LEU A 393 -1.34 3.37 -1.85
C LEU A 393 -1.98 2.00 -2.09
N PHE A 394 -1.71 1.03 -1.22
CA PHE A 394 -2.32 -0.30 -1.31
C PHE A 394 -3.84 -0.23 -1.11
N SER A 395 -4.34 0.59 -0.16
CA SER A 395 -5.78 0.73 0.03
C SER A 395 -6.46 1.34 -1.19
N PHE A 396 -5.86 2.35 -1.80
CA PHE A 396 -6.32 2.98 -3.04
C PHE A 396 -6.32 2.00 -4.23
N LEU A 397 -5.21 1.29 -4.45
CA LEU A 397 -5.08 0.38 -5.59
C LEU A 397 -6.01 -0.84 -5.44
N LEU A 398 -6.10 -1.40 -4.23
CA LEU A 398 -6.98 -2.54 -3.95
C LEU A 398 -8.46 -2.15 -4.07
N SER A 399 -8.85 -0.98 -3.53
CA SER A 399 -10.23 -0.51 -3.64
C SER A 399 -10.61 -0.19 -5.08
N SER A 400 -9.69 0.38 -5.85
CA SER A 400 -9.87 0.64 -7.28
C SER A 400 -10.00 -0.66 -8.06
N LEU A 401 -9.15 -1.65 -7.81
CA LEU A 401 -9.20 -2.96 -8.47
C LEU A 401 -10.52 -3.68 -8.22
N ILE A 402 -10.97 -3.75 -6.97
CA ILE A 402 -12.26 -4.35 -6.60
C ILE A 402 -13.40 -3.63 -7.33
N SER A 403 -13.38 -2.30 -7.37
CA SER A 403 -14.39 -1.49 -8.06
C SER A 403 -14.42 -1.74 -9.57
N ILE A 404 -13.25 -1.90 -10.20
CA ILE A 404 -13.11 -2.22 -11.63
C ILE A 404 -13.69 -3.63 -11.92
N ILE A 405 -13.42 -4.62 -11.08
CA ILE A 405 -13.94 -5.99 -11.25
C ILE A 405 -15.48 -5.98 -11.14
N GLN A 406 -16.02 -5.31 -10.12
CA GLN A 406 -17.48 -5.17 -9.96
C GLN A 406 -18.13 -4.46 -11.15
N LEU A 407 -17.44 -3.47 -11.70
CA LEU A 407 -17.88 -2.76 -12.89
C LEU A 407 -17.91 -3.68 -14.12
N GLY A 408 -16.86 -4.48 -14.32
CA GLY A 408 -16.81 -5.48 -15.37
C GLY A 408 -17.99 -6.45 -15.31
N GLU A 409 -18.34 -6.94 -14.12
CA GLU A 409 -19.50 -7.82 -13.92
C GLU A 409 -20.83 -7.13 -14.27
N LYS A 410 -21.01 -5.86 -13.90
CA LYS A 410 -22.22 -5.10 -14.25
C LYS A 410 -22.37 -4.94 -15.77
N PHE A 411 -21.29 -4.60 -16.48
CA PHE A 411 -21.30 -4.52 -17.94
C PHE A 411 -21.58 -5.88 -18.59
N ARG A 412 -21.01 -6.96 -18.06
CA ARG A 412 -21.28 -8.32 -18.53
C ARG A 412 -22.77 -8.66 -18.38
N TYR A 413 -23.38 -8.35 -17.24
CA TYR A 413 -24.80 -8.60 -17.01
C TYR A 413 -25.70 -7.79 -17.96
N ALA A 414 -25.46 -6.48 -18.11
CA ALA A 414 -26.21 -5.63 -19.03
C ALA A 414 -26.10 -6.13 -20.49
N SER A 415 -24.95 -6.69 -20.88
CA SER A 415 -24.73 -7.24 -22.22
C SER A 415 -25.38 -8.62 -22.48
N ASN A 416 -26.07 -9.23 -21.50
CA ASN A 416 -26.67 -10.57 -21.62
C ASN A 416 -28.16 -10.55 -21.95
N ILE A 417 -28.80 -9.39 -21.92
CA ILE A 417 -30.24 -9.21 -22.11
C ILE A 417 -30.50 -8.62 -23.50
N ASP A 418 -31.60 -9.01 -24.14
CA ASP A 418 -32.11 -8.40 -25.37
C ASP A 418 -32.88 -7.11 -25.03
N GLU A 419 -32.51 -6.01 -25.68
CA GLU A 419 -33.02 -4.67 -25.33
C GLU A 419 -34.54 -4.54 -25.53
N LEU A 420 -35.11 -5.20 -26.55
CA LEU A 420 -36.54 -5.13 -26.81
C LEU A 420 -37.35 -5.98 -25.82
N THR A 421 -36.95 -7.23 -25.64
CA THR A 421 -37.77 -8.26 -24.99
C THR A 421 -37.46 -8.47 -23.51
N GLN A 422 -36.33 -7.94 -23.02
CA GLN A 422 -35.88 -8.03 -21.62
C GLN A 422 -35.68 -9.48 -21.12
N ILE A 423 -35.48 -10.43 -22.05
CA ILE A 423 -35.03 -11.80 -21.77
C ILE A 423 -33.59 -11.99 -22.27
N ALA A 424 -33.00 -13.19 -22.14
CA ALA A 424 -31.63 -13.42 -22.60
C ALA A 424 -31.45 -13.10 -24.09
N ASN A 425 -30.34 -12.47 -24.47
CA ASN A 425 -29.97 -12.36 -25.87
C ASN A 425 -29.29 -13.65 -26.37
N ARG A 426 -29.20 -13.81 -27.69
CA ARG A 426 -28.55 -14.94 -28.37
C ARG A 426 -27.16 -15.26 -27.81
N ARG A 427 -26.32 -14.25 -27.59
CA ARG A 427 -24.95 -14.45 -27.07
C ARG A 427 -24.95 -15.10 -25.68
N TYR A 428 -25.86 -14.68 -24.80
CA TYR A 428 -25.98 -15.30 -23.48
C TYR A 428 -26.57 -16.71 -23.56
N PHE A 429 -27.58 -16.90 -24.42
CA PHE A 429 -28.17 -18.20 -24.73
C PHE A 429 -27.12 -19.22 -25.19
N ASP A 430 -26.30 -18.89 -26.19
CA ASP A 430 -25.28 -19.79 -26.74
C ASP A 430 -24.25 -20.22 -25.67
N ARG A 431 -23.79 -19.28 -24.84
CA ARG A 431 -22.87 -19.60 -23.73
C ARG A 431 -23.51 -20.49 -22.67
N PHE A 432 -24.78 -20.25 -22.33
CA PHE A 432 -25.51 -21.07 -21.37
C PHE A 432 -25.72 -22.48 -21.91
N LEU A 433 -26.03 -22.62 -23.20
CA LEU A 433 -26.17 -23.91 -23.87
C LEU A 433 -24.87 -24.70 -23.85
N MET A 434 -23.76 -24.08 -24.29
CA MET A 434 -22.44 -24.72 -24.28
C MET A 434 -22.05 -25.20 -22.89
N LYS A 435 -22.27 -24.38 -21.86
CA LYS A 435 -21.95 -24.74 -20.47
C LYS A 435 -22.75 -25.96 -19.99
N ASN A 436 -24.04 -26.03 -20.29
CA ASN A 436 -24.87 -27.16 -19.86
C ASN A 436 -24.64 -28.41 -20.72
N PHE A 437 -24.28 -28.26 -22.00
CA PHE A 437 -23.92 -29.40 -22.85
C PHE A 437 -22.68 -30.13 -22.30
N GLN A 438 -21.70 -29.39 -21.77
CA GLN A 438 -20.49 -29.97 -21.19
C GLN A 438 -20.72 -30.81 -19.92
N THR A 439 -21.85 -30.64 -19.22
CA THR A 439 -22.12 -31.44 -18.01
C THR A 439 -22.53 -32.88 -18.32
N LYS A 440 -22.80 -33.20 -19.60
CA LYS A 440 -23.23 -34.53 -20.08
C LYS A 440 -24.41 -35.12 -19.31
N GLN A 441 -25.30 -34.25 -18.83
CA GLN A 441 -26.58 -34.62 -18.21
C GLN A 441 -27.72 -34.29 -19.18
N ASP A 442 -28.91 -34.86 -18.94
CA ASP A 442 -30.08 -34.60 -19.77
C ASP A 442 -30.25 -33.12 -20.06
N LEU A 443 -30.31 -32.77 -21.33
CA LEU A 443 -30.36 -31.39 -21.78
C LEU A 443 -31.28 -31.30 -22.98
N SER A 444 -32.27 -30.43 -22.88
CA SER A 444 -33.23 -30.20 -23.95
C SER A 444 -33.21 -28.75 -24.41
N VAL A 445 -33.44 -28.54 -25.70
CA VAL A 445 -33.58 -27.23 -26.31
C VAL A 445 -34.89 -27.15 -27.07
N ILE A 446 -35.55 -26.01 -26.95
CA ILE A 446 -36.74 -25.66 -27.73
C ILE A 446 -36.38 -24.44 -28.58
N ILE A 447 -36.62 -24.52 -29.89
CA ILE A 447 -36.58 -23.35 -30.77
C ILE A 447 -38.04 -23.02 -31.13
N CYS A 448 -38.39 -21.75 -30.98
CA CYS A 448 -39.73 -21.23 -31.18
C CYS A 448 -39.72 -20.13 -32.22
N ASP A 449 -40.76 -20.05 -33.04
CA ASP A 449 -40.95 -19.00 -34.04
C ASP A 449 -42.39 -18.52 -34.06
N VAL A 450 -42.58 -17.20 -34.11
CA VAL A 450 -43.90 -16.58 -34.13
C VAL A 450 -44.53 -16.75 -35.51
N ASP A 451 -45.64 -17.47 -35.56
CA ASP A 451 -46.29 -17.85 -36.81
C ASP A 451 -46.79 -16.63 -37.58
N HIS A 452 -46.38 -16.54 -38.85
CA HIS A 452 -46.77 -15.47 -39.78
C HIS A 452 -46.42 -14.06 -39.26
N PHE A 453 -45.32 -13.90 -38.52
CA PHE A 453 -44.94 -12.60 -37.94
C PHE A 453 -44.68 -11.50 -38.98
N LYS A 454 -44.12 -11.85 -40.15
CA LYS A 454 -44.00 -10.89 -41.26
C LYS A 454 -45.35 -10.32 -41.69
N LEU A 455 -46.37 -11.18 -41.87
CA LEU A 455 -47.73 -10.74 -42.20
C LEU A 455 -48.34 -9.88 -41.08
N TYR A 456 -48.00 -10.16 -39.83
CA TYR A 456 -48.40 -9.33 -38.69
C TYR A 456 -47.82 -7.92 -38.82
N ASN A 457 -46.51 -7.80 -39.02
CA ASN A 457 -45.84 -6.51 -39.20
C ASN A 457 -46.37 -5.73 -40.41
N ASP A 458 -46.58 -6.41 -41.53
CA ASP A 458 -47.13 -5.78 -42.74
C ASP A 458 -48.55 -5.24 -42.53
N SER A 459 -49.31 -5.82 -41.58
CA SER A 459 -50.70 -5.43 -41.30
C SER A 459 -50.87 -4.41 -40.18
N TYR A 460 -50.03 -4.49 -39.14
CA TYR A 460 -50.16 -3.70 -37.91
C TYR A 460 -49.01 -2.71 -37.68
N GLY A 461 -47.96 -2.77 -38.51
CA GLY A 461 -46.77 -1.94 -38.39
C GLY A 461 -45.75 -2.48 -37.38
N HIS A 462 -44.49 -2.08 -37.56
CA HIS A 462 -43.36 -2.57 -36.76
C HIS A 462 -43.49 -2.29 -35.25
N GLN A 463 -44.09 -1.15 -34.86
CA GLN A 463 -44.26 -0.82 -33.44
C GLN A 463 -45.22 -1.79 -32.72
N SER A 464 -46.29 -2.22 -33.39
CA SER A 464 -47.18 -3.25 -32.88
C SER A 464 -46.50 -4.62 -32.88
N GLY A 465 -45.66 -4.90 -33.88
CA GLY A 465 -44.76 -6.05 -33.91
C GLY A 465 -43.86 -6.13 -32.69
N ASP A 466 -43.18 -5.05 -32.34
CA ASP A 466 -42.30 -4.95 -31.19
C ASP A 466 -43.05 -5.22 -29.87
N THR A 467 -44.24 -4.63 -29.73
CA THR A 467 -45.13 -4.86 -28.58
C THR A 467 -45.57 -6.32 -28.51
N CYS A 468 -45.87 -6.94 -29.65
CA CYS A 468 -46.21 -8.36 -29.74
C CYS A 468 -45.04 -9.25 -29.29
N LEU A 469 -43.81 -8.99 -29.78
CA LEU A 469 -42.61 -9.73 -29.38
C LEU A 469 -42.32 -9.61 -27.88
N GLN A 470 -42.54 -8.42 -27.29
CA GLN A 470 -42.42 -8.22 -25.85
C GLN A 470 -43.38 -9.12 -25.07
N GLN A 471 -44.66 -9.17 -25.47
CA GLN A 471 -45.65 -10.01 -24.80
C GLN A 471 -45.37 -11.50 -24.96
N VAL A 472 -44.97 -11.93 -26.17
CA VAL A 472 -44.56 -13.31 -26.46
C VAL A 472 -43.35 -13.70 -25.59
N ALA A 473 -42.31 -12.86 -25.56
CA ALA A 473 -41.12 -13.11 -24.75
C ALA A 473 -41.45 -13.28 -23.26
N GLN A 474 -42.34 -12.44 -22.71
CA GLN A 474 -42.77 -12.57 -21.33
C GLN A 474 -43.60 -13.84 -21.08
N ALA A 475 -44.43 -14.27 -22.02
CA ALA A 475 -45.17 -15.53 -21.93
C ALA A 475 -44.22 -16.74 -21.95
N ILE A 476 -43.20 -16.73 -22.82
CA ILE A 476 -42.16 -17.76 -22.85
C ILE A 476 -41.37 -17.77 -21.53
N ASN A 477 -40.93 -16.61 -21.05
CA ASN A 477 -40.14 -16.51 -19.83
C ASN A 477 -40.92 -16.92 -18.55
N LYS A 478 -42.24 -16.68 -18.50
CA LYS A 478 -43.11 -17.19 -17.43
C LYS A 478 -43.32 -18.70 -17.50
N SER A 479 -43.05 -19.31 -18.66
CA SER A 479 -43.21 -20.74 -18.88
C SER A 479 -41.97 -21.54 -18.46
N VAL A 480 -40.89 -20.90 -18.02
CA VAL A 480 -39.65 -21.58 -17.61
C VAL A 480 -39.37 -21.41 -16.11
N ARG A 481 -38.68 -22.38 -15.51
CA ARG A 481 -38.38 -22.43 -14.08
C ARG A 481 -37.01 -21.84 -13.76
N SER A 482 -36.75 -21.64 -12.47
CA SER A 482 -35.41 -21.24 -11.99
C SER A 482 -34.37 -22.29 -12.36
N GLY A 483 -33.38 -21.91 -13.18
CA GLY A 483 -32.33 -22.80 -13.69
C GLY A 483 -32.48 -23.14 -15.17
N GLU A 484 -33.66 -22.88 -15.76
CA GLU A 484 -33.91 -22.90 -17.19
C GLU A 484 -33.67 -21.49 -17.78
N LEU A 485 -33.47 -21.38 -19.10
CA LEU A 485 -33.19 -20.10 -19.75
C LEU A 485 -34.06 -19.90 -20.98
N ALA A 486 -34.84 -18.82 -21.01
CA ALA A 486 -35.49 -18.31 -22.22
C ALA A 486 -34.69 -17.15 -22.82
N GLY A 487 -34.48 -17.15 -24.13
CA GLY A 487 -33.78 -16.08 -24.84
C GLY A 487 -34.38 -15.78 -26.21
N ARG A 488 -34.14 -14.56 -26.70
CA ARG A 488 -34.44 -14.16 -28.08
C ARG A 488 -33.26 -14.55 -28.96
N TYR A 489 -33.51 -15.44 -29.91
CA TYR A 489 -32.48 -16.03 -30.76
C TYR A 489 -32.20 -15.15 -32.00
N GLY A 490 -33.22 -14.49 -32.54
CA GLY A 490 -33.08 -13.47 -33.59
C GLY A 490 -34.42 -13.10 -34.20
N GLY A 491 -34.67 -11.82 -34.50
CA GLY A 491 -35.96 -11.41 -35.10
C GLY A 491 -37.16 -11.82 -34.25
N GLU A 492 -38.00 -12.68 -34.81
CA GLU A 492 -39.17 -13.34 -34.20
C GLU A 492 -38.89 -14.72 -33.59
N GLU A 493 -37.64 -15.18 -33.63
CA GLU A 493 -37.22 -16.47 -33.10
C GLU A 493 -36.82 -16.36 -31.62
N PHE A 494 -37.33 -17.30 -30.84
CA PHE A 494 -37.02 -17.47 -29.43
C PHE A 494 -36.46 -18.87 -29.22
N ALA A 495 -35.71 -19.05 -28.13
CA ALA A 495 -35.22 -20.36 -27.76
C ALA A 495 -35.20 -20.54 -26.25
N VAL A 496 -35.36 -21.80 -25.82
CA VAL A 496 -35.39 -22.19 -24.41
C VAL A 496 -34.42 -23.35 -24.18
N ILE A 497 -33.63 -23.25 -23.11
CA ILE A 497 -32.72 -24.31 -22.65
C ILE A 497 -33.26 -24.88 -21.33
N LEU A 498 -33.40 -26.20 -21.31
CA LEU A 498 -33.94 -26.96 -20.19
C LEU A 498 -32.88 -27.97 -19.69
N PRO A 499 -32.00 -27.57 -18.74
CA PRO A 499 -31.09 -28.51 -18.11
C PRO A 499 -31.84 -29.55 -17.29
N HIS A 500 -31.30 -30.76 -17.20
CA HIS A 500 -31.86 -31.90 -16.47
C HIS A 500 -33.30 -32.25 -16.87
N THR A 501 -33.60 -32.12 -18.16
CA THR A 501 -34.97 -32.31 -18.66
C THR A 501 -34.95 -33.31 -19.82
N ASP A 502 -35.73 -34.37 -19.68
CA ASP A 502 -35.92 -35.41 -20.70
C ASP A 502 -36.88 -34.97 -21.81
N TYR A 503 -37.05 -35.84 -22.81
CA TYR A 503 -37.85 -35.56 -24.01
C TYR A 503 -39.32 -35.28 -23.71
N GLU A 504 -39.96 -36.13 -22.92
CA GLU A 504 -41.38 -35.97 -22.57
C GLU A 504 -41.62 -34.69 -21.77
N SER A 505 -40.76 -34.40 -20.79
CA SER A 505 -40.85 -33.18 -20.01
C SER A 505 -40.61 -31.94 -20.86
N ALA A 506 -39.67 -32.00 -21.80
CA ALA A 506 -39.39 -30.88 -22.71
C ALA A 506 -40.59 -30.58 -23.63
N LEU A 507 -41.28 -31.59 -24.13
CA LEU A 507 -42.52 -31.43 -24.89
C LEU A 507 -43.61 -30.76 -24.05
N VAL A 508 -43.77 -31.16 -22.78
CA VAL A 508 -44.74 -30.52 -21.87
C VAL A 508 -44.43 -29.03 -21.66
N VAL A 509 -43.15 -28.66 -21.55
CA VAL A 509 -42.75 -27.24 -21.46
C VAL A 509 -43.05 -26.50 -22.76
N ALA A 510 -42.75 -27.09 -23.92
CA ALA A 510 -43.05 -26.50 -25.22
C ALA A 510 -44.56 -26.29 -25.43
N GLU A 511 -45.40 -27.25 -25.03
CA GLU A 511 -46.86 -27.13 -25.14
C GLU A 511 -47.42 -26.05 -24.21
N ARG A 512 -46.85 -25.94 -23.00
CA ARG A 512 -47.15 -24.85 -22.08
C ARG A 512 -46.81 -23.50 -22.70
N ILE A 513 -45.66 -23.37 -23.37
CA ILE A 513 -45.24 -22.15 -24.06
C ILE A 513 -46.25 -21.78 -25.15
N VAL A 514 -46.56 -22.71 -26.06
CA VAL A 514 -47.52 -22.49 -27.17
C VAL A 514 -48.89 -22.07 -26.61
N THR A 515 -49.37 -22.74 -25.58
CA THR A 515 -50.65 -22.44 -24.92
C THR A 515 -50.65 -21.05 -24.28
N ASN A 516 -49.59 -20.69 -23.56
CA ASN A 516 -49.47 -19.38 -22.92
C ASN A 516 -49.44 -18.24 -23.94
N VAL A 517 -48.75 -18.41 -25.07
CA VAL A 517 -48.75 -17.41 -26.15
C VAL A 517 -50.13 -17.28 -26.79
N ARG A 518 -50.79 -18.41 -27.08
CA ARG A 518 -52.16 -18.39 -27.63
C ARG A 518 -53.14 -17.69 -26.70
N ASN A 519 -53.01 -17.89 -25.39
CA ASN A 519 -53.85 -17.28 -24.36
C ASN A 519 -53.63 -15.77 -24.18
N LEU A 520 -52.59 -15.18 -24.79
CA LEU A 520 -52.47 -13.72 -24.87
C LEU A 520 -53.57 -13.11 -25.74
N ASN A 521 -54.22 -13.90 -26.61
CA ASN A 521 -55.33 -13.48 -27.48
C ASN A 521 -55.01 -12.22 -28.31
N ILE A 522 -53.75 -12.07 -28.75
CA ILE A 522 -53.32 -10.95 -29.59
C ILE A 522 -53.92 -11.14 -30.99
N PRO A 523 -54.76 -10.24 -31.51
CA PRO A 523 -55.42 -10.43 -32.80
C PRO A 523 -54.43 -10.48 -33.97
N HIS A 524 -54.57 -11.46 -34.86
CA HIS A 524 -53.78 -11.59 -36.10
C HIS A 524 -54.70 -11.92 -37.29
N LYS A 525 -55.35 -10.90 -37.85
CA LYS A 525 -56.36 -11.07 -38.92
C LYS A 525 -55.79 -11.57 -40.24
N SER A 526 -54.49 -11.38 -40.46
CA SER A 526 -53.80 -11.74 -41.70
C SER A 526 -53.13 -13.13 -41.62
N SER A 527 -53.22 -13.81 -40.48
CA SER A 527 -52.69 -15.15 -40.29
C SER A 527 -53.57 -16.18 -41.01
N LYS A 528 -52.92 -17.10 -41.72
CA LYS A 528 -53.59 -18.23 -42.38
C LYS A 528 -53.83 -19.42 -41.45
N THR A 529 -53.37 -19.34 -40.20
CA THR A 529 -53.38 -20.46 -39.24
C THR A 529 -54.43 -20.26 -38.15
N ASN A 530 -54.57 -19.04 -37.61
CA ASN A 530 -55.48 -18.73 -36.51
C ASN A 530 -55.74 -17.22 -36.47
N ASN A 531 -56.87 -16.78 -35.90
CA ASN A 531 -57.23 -15.35 -35.78
C ASN A 531 -56.43 -14.61 -34.69
N VAL A 532 -55.53 -15.31 -34.00
CA VAL A 532 -54.64 -14.77 -32.97
C VAL A 532 -53.19 -15.14 -33.27
N VAL A 533 -52.25 -14.41 -32.67
CA VAL A 533 -50.82 -14.74 -32.71
C VAL A 533 -50.59 -16.12 -32.09
N THR A 534 -49.84 -16.96 -32.80
CA THR A 534 -49.51 -18.33 -32.41
C THR A 534 -48.02 -18.58 -32.57
N LEU A 535 -47.54 -19.67 -31.98
CA LEU A 535 -46.13 -20.02 -31.94
C LEU A 535 -45.97 -21.47 -32.37
N SER A 536 -44.98 -21.73 -33.23
CA SER A 536 -44.53 -23.08 -33.56
C SER A 536 -43.24 -23.37 -32.80
N CYS A 537 -43.10 -24.59 -32.27
CA CYS A 537 -41.94 -24.99 -31.47
C CYS A 537 -41.35 -26.31 -31.98
N GLY A 538 -40.02 -26.34 -32.13
CA GLY A 538 -39.24 -27.55 -32.35
C GLY A 538 -38.46 -27.92 -31.09
N VAL A 539 -38.58 -29.16 -30.64
CA VAL A 539 -37.92 -29.67 -29.42
C VAL A 539 -36.86 -30.69 -29.80
N ALA A 540 -35.67 -30.58 -29.20
CA ALA A 540 -34.66 -31.62 -29.30
C ALA A 540 -33.99 -31.87 -27.95
N CYS A 541 -33.56 -33.11 -27.75
CA CYS A 541 -32.90 -33.58 -26.55
C CYS A 541 -31.52 -34.12 -26.89
N MET A 542 -30.57 -33.84 -26.01
CA MET A 542 -29.19 -34.28 -26.15
C MET A 542 -29.15 -35.81 -26.09
N THR A 543 -28.50 -36.42 -27.07
CA THR A 543 -28.23 -37.85 -27.10
C THR A 543 -26.74 -38.12 -26.93
N ALA A 544 -26.36 -39.35 -26.62
CA ALA A 544 -24.94 -39.75 -26.50
C ALA A 544 -24.14 -39.59 -27.81
N GLU A 545 -24.82 -39.42 -28.94
CA GLU A 545 -24.21 -39.22 -30.27
C GLU A 545 -23.96 -37.74 -30.60
N ASP A 546 -24.53 -36.82 -29.82
CA ASP A 546 -24.30 -35.39 -30.04
C ASP A 546 -22.85 -35.04 -29.69
N SER A 547 -22.12 -34.53 -30.69
CA SER A 547 -20.71 -34.17 -30.55
C SER A 547 -20.55 -32.70 -30.15
N SER A 548 -21.58 -31.88 -30.39
CA SER A 548 -21.60 -30.46 -30.08
C SER A 548 -22.99 -29.97 -29.69
N SER A 549 -23.04 -28.85 -28.97
CA SER A 549 -24.30 -28.15 -28.71
C SER A 549 -25.00 -27.63 -29.98
N LEU A 550 -24.26 -27.50 -31.09
CA LEU A 550 -24.82 -27.08 -32.37
C LEU A 550 -25.70 -28.19 -32.97
N ASP A 551 -25.35 -29.46 -32.77
CA ASP A 551 -26.13 -30.60 -33.25
C ASP A 551 -27.54 -30.59 -32.64
N LEU A 552 -27.64 -30.22 -31.36
CA LEU A 552 -28.90 -30.09 -30.64
C LEU A 552 -29.78 -28.96 -31.20
N LEU A 553 -29.18 -27.83 -31.58
CA LEU A 553 -29.90 -26.73 -32.23
C LEU A 553 -30.38 -27.11 -33.63
N ILE A 554 -29.55 -27.80 -34.42
CA ILE A 554 -29.92 -28.26 -35.76
C ILE A 554 -31.11 -29.23 -35.69
N LYS A 555 -31.12 -30.14 -34.71
CA LYS A 555 -32.25 -31.05 -34.48
C LYS A 555 -33.53 -30.28 -34.10
N ALA A 556 -33.44 -29.32 -33.18
CA ALA A 556 -34.58 -28.51 -32.78
C ALA A 556 -35.12 -27.67 -33.94
N ASP A 557 -34.24 -27.12 -34.78
CA ASP A 557 -34.62 -26.35 -35.97
C ASP A 557 -35.34 -27.23 -37.02
N ARG A 558 -34.86 -28.46 -37.26
CA ARG A 558 -35.57 -29.42 -38.13
C ARG A 558 -36.97 -29.75 -37.61
N ALA A 559 -37.11 -29.94 -36.29
CA ALA A 559 -38.41 -30.17 -35.68
C ALA A 559 -39.33 -28.94 -35.80
N LEU A 560 -38.78 -27.73 -35.66
CA LEU A 560 -39.52 -26.49 -35.85
C LEU A 560 -40.01 -26.35 -37.30
N TYR A 561 -39.16 -26.68 -38.27
CA TYR A 561 -39.53 -26.70 -39.68
C TYR A 561 -40.70 -27.66 -39.93
N GLN A 562 -40.66 -28.88 -39.37
CA GLN A 562 -41.76 -29.83 -39.44
C GLN A 562 -43.05 -29.29 -38.77
N ALA A 563 -42.94 -28.61 -37.63
CA ALA A 563 -44.08 -27.96 -36.98
C ALA A 563 -44.76 -26.93 -37.91
N LYS A 564 -43.95 -26.15 -38.66
CA LYS A 564 -44.43 -25.17 -39.63
C LYS A 564 -45.10 -25.84 -40.84
N GLU A 565 -44.56 -26.93 -41.36
CA GLU A 565 -45.15 -27.67 -42.50
C GLU A 565 -46.45 -28.38 -42.12
N GLN A 566 -46.55 -28.91 -40.91
CA GLN A 566 -47.75 -29.61 -40.45
C GLN A 566 -48.93 -28.67 -40.13
N GLY A 567 -48.78 -27.37 -40.37
CA GLY A 567 -49.87 -26.38 -40.22
C GLY A 567 -49.67 -25.38 -39.10
N ARG A 568 -48.46 -25.27 -38.52
CA ARG A 568 -48.09 -24.30 -37.47
C ARG A 568 -48.85 -24.45 -36.15
N ASN A 569 -48.66 -23.52 -35.21
CA ASN A 569 -49.34 -23.45 -33.90
C ASN A 569 -49.27 -24.76 -33.10
N ARG A 570 -48.09 -25.39 -33.09
CA ARG A 570 -47.89 -26.72 -32.50
C ARG A 570 -46.45 -26.94 -32.07
N VAL A 571 -46.26 -28.00 -31.29
CA VAL A 571 -44.96 -28.54 -30.93
C VAL A 571 -44.66 -29.76 -31.79
N VAL A 572 -43.42 -29.87 -32.27
CA VAL A 572 -42.88 -31.11 -32.82
C VAL A 572 -41.57 -31.41 -32.10
N GLY A 573 -41.40 -32.66 -31.67
CA GLY A 573 -40.13 -33.15 -31.13
C GLY A 573 -39.33 -33.86 -32.22
N TYR A 574 -38.00 -33.69 -32.18
CA TYR A 574 -37.10 -34.42 -33.06
C TYR A 574 -37.00 -35.87 -32.60
N SER A 575 -37.74 -36.77 -33.25
CA SER A 575 -37.58 -38.22 -33.12
C SER A 575 -36.61 -38.72 -34.19
N LYS A 576 -35.69 -39.63 -33.82
CA LYS A 576 -34.81 -40.30 -34.78
C LYS A 576 -35.57 -41.08 -35.84
#